data_AF-T0ZNV9-F1
#
_entry.id   AF-T0ZNV9-F1
#
_cell.length_a   1.000
_cell.length_b   1.000
_cell.length_c   1.000
_cell.angle_alpha   90.00
_cell.angle_beta   90.00
_cell.angle_gamma   90.00
#
_symmetry.space_group_name_H-M   'P 1'
#
loop_
_entity.id
_entity.type
_entity.pdbx_description
1 polymer ?
#
loop_
_entity_poly.entity_id
_entity_poly.type
_entity_poly.pdbx_seq_one_letter_code
_entity_poly.pdbx_strand_id
1 'polypeptide(L)' 'EELRLRMDIARRLHQGQTYEAIQAGTGASSTTISRVRRALFRGAGGYRAVLDRLLPKGP' A
#
# COMPACT_ATOMS: atom_id res chain seq x y z
N GLU A 1 7.69 -6.96 12.17
CA GLU A 1 6.24 -6.67 11.98
C GLU A 1 5.93 -5.46 11.10
N GLU A 2 6.57 -4.31 11.33
CA GLU A 2 6.20 -3.05 10.67
C GLU A 2 6.27 -3.07 9.13
N LEU A 3 7.28 -3.72 8.55
CA LEU A 3 7.41 -3.82 7.09
C LEU A 3 6.25 -4.61 6.47
N ARG A 4 5.78 -5.67 7.14
CA ARG A 4 4.66 -6.49 6.66
C ARG A 4 3.37 -5.66 6.61
N LEU A 5 3.11 -4.85 7.63
CA LEU A 5 1.97 -3.93 7.66
C LEU A 5 2.06 -2.90 6.53
N ARG A 6 3.23 -2.26 6.35
CA ARG A 6 3.44 -1.29 5.27
C ARG A 6 3.24 -1.91 3.88
N MET A 7 3.71 -3.14 3.68
CA MET A 7 3.50 -3.88 2.43
C MET A 7 2.03 -4.23 2.20
N ASP A 8 1.29 -4.65 3.23
CA ASP A 8 -0.16 -4.91 3.07
C ASP A 8 -0.93 -3.63 2.73
N ILE A 9 -0.62 -2.50 3.38
CA ILE A 9 -1.18 -1.19 3.04
C ILE A 9 -0.84 -0.81 1.59
N ALA A 10 0.41 -0.94 1.17
CA ALA A 10 0.84 -0.60 -0.18
C ALA A 10 0.12 -1.44 -1.23
N ARG A 11 -0.04 -2.74 -0.99
CA ARG A 11 -0.80 -3.67 -1.83
C ARG A 11 -2.25 -3.23 -1.98
N ARG A 12 -2.92 -2.94 -0.87
CA ARG A 12 -4.33 -2.50 -0.87
C ARG A 12 -4.53 -1.16 -1.56
N LEU A 13 -3.61 -0.21 -1.34
CA LEU A 13 -3.59 1.07 -2.05
C LEU A 13 -3.39 0.89 -3.55
N HIS A 14 -2.52 -0.02 -3.96
CA HIS A 14 -2.28 -0.35 -5.37
C HIS A 14 -3.52 -0.98 -6.02
N GLN A 15 -4.29 -1.76 -5.27
CA GLN A 15 -5.58 -2.32 -5.69
C GLN A 15 -6.74 -1.30 -5.68
N GLY A 16 -6.49 -0.03 -5.33
CA GLY A 16 -7.51 1.02 -5.33
C GLY A 16 -8.45 1.01 -4.13
N GLN A 17 -8.11 0.30 -3.04
CA GLN A 17 -8.94 0.31 -1.83
C GLN A 17 -8.98 1.70 -1.17
N THR A 18 -10.12 2.03 -0.56
CA THR A 18 -10.30 3.29 0.19
C THR A 18 -9.52 3.27 1.50
N TYR A 19 -9.27 4.45 2.07
CA TYR A 19 -8.55 4.57 3.34
C TYR A 19 -9.29 3.83 4.45
N GLU A 20 -10.61 3.96 4.54
CA GLU A 20 -11.44 3.33 5.57
C GLU A 20 -11.34 1.80 5.50
N ALA A 21 -11.42 1.22 4.30
CA ALA A 21 -11.28 -0.23 4.11
C ALA A 21 -9.88 -0.73 4.52
N ILE A 22 -8.85 0.06 4.24
CA ILE A 22 -7.48 -0.26 4.65
C ILE A 22 -7.34 -0.15 6.18
N GLN A 23 -7.87 0.90 6.80
CA GLN A 23 -7.84 1.05 8.26
C GLN A 23 -8.56 -0.12 8.94
N ALA A 24 -9.76 -0.47 8.49
CA ALA A 24 -10.53 -1.59 9.03
C ALA A 24 -9.80 -2.93 8.88
N GLY A 25 -9.13 -3.15 7.75
CA GLY A 25 -8.47 -4.42 7.46
C GLY A 25 -7.02 -4.54 7.96
N THR A 26 -6.39 -3.44 8.40
CA THR A 26 -4.97 -3.42 8.82
C THR A 26 -4.76 -2.86 10.23
N GLY A 27 -5.75 -2.17 10.80
CA GLY A 27 -5.61 -1.44 12.07
C GLY A 27 -4.71 -0.20 11.99
N ALA A 28 -4.22 0.15 10.80
CA ALA A 28 -3.32 1.28 10.63
C ALA A 28 -4.06 2.62 10.76
N SER A 29 -3.35 3.65 11.23
CA SER A 29 -3.89 5.01 11.24
C SER A 29 -3.83 5.65 9.85
N SER A 30 -4.70 6.62 9.60
CA SER A 30 -4.73 7.42 8.37
C SER A 30 -3.37 8.09 8.07
N THR A 31 -2.65 8.55 9.10
CA THR A 31 -1.28 9.08 8.98
C THR A 31 -0.30 8.05 8.43
N THR A 32 -0.36 6.81 8.91
CA THR A 32 0.48 5.71 8.42
C THR A 32 0.16 5.38 6.98
N ILE A 33 -1.12 5.26 6.63
CA ILE A 33 -1.56 5.00 5.25
C ILE A 33 -1.10 6.12 4.31
N SER A 34 -1.18 7.38 4.74
CA SER A 34 -0.72 8.53 3.95
C SER A 34 0.78 8.48 3.65
N ARG A 35 1.62 8.10 4.63
CA ARG A 35 3.06 7.91 4.43
C ARG A 35 3.36 6.80 3.42
N VAL A 36 2.66 5.67 3.52
CA VAL A 36 2.81 4.55 2.57
C VAL A 36 2.34 4.94 1.18
N ARG A 37 1.19 5.63 1.05
CA ARG A 37 0.70 6.16 -0.23
C ARG A 37 1.72 7.08 -0.88
N ARG A 38 2.32 7.99 -0.11
CA ARG A 38 3.37 8.88 -0.63
C ARG A 38 4.58 8.08 -1.10
N ALA A 39 5.01 7.05 -0.37
CA ALA A 39 6.12 6.20 -0.80
C ALA A 39 5.79 5.36 -2.05
N LEU A 40 4.54 4.92 -2.19
CA LEU A 40 4.06 4.13 -3.33
C LEU A 40 3.94 4.96 -4.62
N PHE A 41 3.33 6.15 -4.55
CA PHE A 41 3.01 6.96 -5.74
C PHE A 41 3.96 8.12 -6.00
N ARG A 42 4.65 8.64 -4.97
CA ARG A 42 5.54 9.81 -5.03
C ARG A 42 6.95 9.54 -4.49
N GLY A 43 7.27 8.29 -4.18
CA GLY A 43 8.59 7.87 -3.70
C GLY A 43 9.50 7.42 -4.83
N ALA A 44 10.60 6.75 -4.46
CA ALA A 44 11.58 6.19 -5.41
C ALA A 44 11.06 4.99 -6.24
N GLY A 45 9.75 4.68 -6.20
CA GLY A 45 9.14 3.62 -7.00
C GLY A 45 9.35 2.18 -6.51
N GLY A 46 10.08 1.96 -5.41
CA GLY A 46 10.41 0.60 -4.92
C GLY A 46 9.19 -0.28 -4.63
N TYR A 47 8.18 0.25 -3.92
CA TYR A 47 6.93 -0.49 -3.66
C TYR A 47 6.23 -0.89 -4.97
N ARG A 48 6.15 0.03 -5.93
CA ARG A 48 5.49 -0.22 -7.21
C ARG A 48 6.23 -1.28 -8.02
N ALA A 49 7.56 -1.21 -8.10
CA ALA A 49 8.35 -2.21 -8.82
C ALA A 49 8.19 -3.63 -8.25
N VAL A 50 8.07 -3.77 -6.93
CA VAL A 50 7.83 -5.05 -6.28
C VAL A 50 6.38 -5.51 -6.50
N LEU A 51 5.40 -4.63 -6.31
CA LEU A 51 3.98 -4.96 -6.48
C LEU A 51 3.65 -5.31 -7.93
N ASP A 52 4.21 -4.60 -8.92
CA ASP A 52 4.03 -4.88 -10.36
C ASP A 52 4.61 -6.25 -10.77
N ARG A 53 5.58 -6.80 -10.01
CA ARG A 53 6.13 -8.15 -10.22
C ARG A 53 5.33 -9.24 -9.51
N LEU A 54 4.80 -8.93 -8.33
CA LEU A 54 4.12 -9.90 -7.47
C LEU A 54 2.62 -10.02 -7.79
N LEU A 55 2.01 -8.94 -8.26
CA LEU A 55 0.60 -8.91 -8.62
C LEU A 55 0.49 -8.92 -10.15
N PRO A 56 -0.35 -9.78 -10.73
CA PRO A 56 -0.70 -9.62 -12.13
C PRO A 56 -1.25 -8.21 -12.32
N LYS A 57 -0.77 -7.51 -13.36
CA LYS A 57 -1.39 -6.25 -13.76
C LYS A 57 -2.86 -6.56 -13.96
N GLY A 58 -3.73 -5.76 -13.35
CA GLY A 58 -5.18 -5.89 -13.54
C GLY A 58 -5.50 -5.99 -15.04
N PRO A 59 -6.63 -6.63 -15.38
CA PRO A 59 -6.97 -7.00 -16.76
C PRO A 59 -6.81 -5.84 -17.76
#